data_AF-A0A7J4NFA2-F1
#
_entry.id   AF-A0A7J4NFA2-F1
#
_cell.length_a   1.000
_cell.length_b   1.000
_cell.length_c   1.000
_cell.angle_alpha   90.00
_cell.angle_beta   90.00
_cell.angle_gamma   90.00
#
_symmetry.space_group_name_H-M   'P 1'
#
loop_
_entity.id
_entity.type
_entity.pdbx_description
1 polymer ?
#
loop_
_entity_poly.entity_id
_entity_poly.type
_entity_poly.pdbx_seq_one_letter_code
_entity_poly.pdbx_strand_id
1 'polypeptide(L)'
;MGLPYQLFVRPGMNLVSSETAHDISVKLLSKFGQNRGSQKILSTIYRTPSVPINVFGKLFRHPLGLAAGFDKSASALSAWPALGFSWVEYGGITRYPQDGNPKPRMFRSAVDQALINRMGFNNPGALAIRDSCIKRRAAGKWPQAPVAANIGRSKSVDNARAPTDYAETFGLLYEHSDIFVLNVSSPNTPGLRELQEDDHIRDVVSACVRVRESNSGTKPILLKLSPDLDDDVMLSCSGAALSA
;
A
#
# COMPACT_ATOMS: atom_id res chain seq x y z
N MET A 1 5.52 -21.64 4.24
CA MET A 1 6.48 -21.49 3.11
C MET A 1 7.16 -22.84 2.88
N GLY A 2 7.31 -23.27 1.63
CA GLY A 2 7.87 -24.59 1.31
C GLY A 2 9.38 -24.73 1.57
N LEU A 3 9.86 -25.97 1.71
CA LEU A 3 11.27 -26.32 1.89
C LEU A 3 12.23 -25.62 0.90
N PRO A 4 11.92 -25.49 -0.41
CA PRO A 4 12.83 -24.80 -1.34
C PRO A 4 13.05 -23.32 -1.00
N TYR A 5 12.04 -22.63 -0.47
CA TYR A 5 12.19 -21.23 -0.05
C TYR A 5 13.14 -21.12 1.14
N GLN A 6 13.00 -22.02 2.11
CA GLN A 6 13.82 -22.02 3.32
C GLN A 6 15.28 -22.39 3.04
N LEU A 7 15.51 -23.34 2.13
CA LEU A 7 16.85 -23.87 1.84
C LEU A 7 17.64 -23.02 0.84
N PHE A 8 16.99 -22.37 -0.12
CA PHE A 8 17.70 -21.68 -1.20
C PHE A 8 17.41 -20.19 -1.26
N VAL A 9 16.14 -19.78 -1.19
CA VAL A 9 15.76 -18.37 -1.36
C VAL A 9 16.15 -17.53 -0.16
N ARG A 10 15.79 -17.98 1.05
CA ARG A 10 16.04 -17.24 2.30
C ARG A 10 17.54 -17.04 2.57
N PRO A 11 18.42 -18.06 2.44
CA PRO A 11 19.87 -17.87 2.60
C PRO A 11 20.45 -16.94 1.52
N GLY A 12 20.03 -17.09 0.26
CA GLY A 12 20.49 -16.23 -0.84
C GLY A 12 20.13 -14.74 -0.63
N MET A 13 18.94 -14.46 -0.11
CA MET A 13 18.52 -13.09 0.23
C MET A 13 19.38 -12.45 1.33
N ASN A 14 20.02 -13.25 2.18
CA ASN A 14 20.91 -12.74 3.22
C ASN A 14 22.24 -12.19 2.66
N LEU A 15 22.61 -12.53 1.43
CA LEU A 15 23.86 -12.12 0.78
C LEU A 15 23.82 -10.71 0.18
N VAL A 16 22.63 -10.11 0.04
CA VAL A 16 22.45 -8.78 -0.57
C VAL A 16 21.76 -7.82 0.39
N SER A 17 21.86 -6.51 0.16
CA SER A 17 21.16 -5.52 1.00
C SER A 17 19.64 -5.76 1.02
N SER A 18 18.95 -5.36 2.10
CA SER A 18 17.50 -5.56 2.22
C SER A 18 16.74 -4.93 1.07
N GLU A 19 17.11 -3.71 0.67
CA GLU A 19 16.43 -2.98 -0.40
C GLU A 19 16.69 -3.66 -1.75
N THR A 20 17.91 -4.15 -2.00
CA THR A 20 18.21 -4.94 -3.20
C THR A 20 17.41 -6.25 -3.26
N ALA A 21 17.32 -7.00 -2.15
CA ALA A 21 16.52 -8.23 -2.09
C ALA A 21 15.04 -7.95 -2.40
N HIS A 22 14.50 -6.85 -1.86
CA HIS A 22 13.15 -6.41 -2.12
C HIS A 22 12.93 -6.04 -3.59
N ASP A 23 13.81 -5.22 -4.17
CA ASP A 23 13.73 -4.80 -5.58
C ASP A 23 13.79 -6.00 -6.54
N ILE A 24 14.67 -6.98 -6.26
CA ILE A 24 14.74 -8.23 -7.03
C ILE A 24 13.42 -8.99 -6.92
N SER A 25 12.87 -9.13 -5.71
CA SER A 25 11.61 -9.85 -5.48
C SER A 25 10.45 -9.22 -6.24
N VAL A 26 10.29 -7.90 -6.15
CA VAL A 26 9.23 -7.16 -6.84
C VAL A 26 9.40 -7.24 -8.36
N LYS A 27 10.63 -7.12 -8.88
CA LYS A 27 10.90 -7.27 -10.32
C LYS A 27 10.56 -8.67 -10.84
N LEU A 28 10.93 -9.72 -10.10
CA LEU A 28 10.57 -11.08 -10.45
C LEU A 28 9.06 -11.26 -10.43
N LEU A 29 8.39 -10.86 -9.35
CA LEU A 29 6.93 -10.97 -9.22
C LEU A 29 6.18 -10.15 -10.27
N SER A 30 6.69 -8.97 -10.65
CA SER A 30 6.12 -8.17 -11.73
C SER A 30 6.19 -8.87 -13.09
N LYS A 31 7.26 -9.62 -13.37
CA LYS A 31 7.38 -10.43 -14.59
C LYS A 31 6.50 -11.68 -14.53
N PHE A 32 6.62 -12.48 -13.47
CA PHE A 32 5.88 -13.72 -13.30
C PHE A 32 4.37 -13.49 -13.14
N GLY A 33 3.97 -12.38 -12.52
CA GLY A 33 2.57 -12.00 -12.35
C GLY A 33 1.88 -11.59 -13.65
N GLN A 34 2.59 -11.37 -14.76
CA GLN A 34 1.97 -10.98 -16.02
C GLN A 34 1.53 -12.14 -16.91
N ASN A 35 1.92 -13.37 -16.60
CA ASN A 35 1.59 -14.56 -17.38
C ASN A 35 0.62 -15.46 -16.59
N ARG A 36 -0.50 -15.84 -17.23
CA ARG A 36 -1.54 -16.69 -16.62
C ARG A 36 -1.03 -18.09 -16.24
N GLY A 37 -0.09 -18.64 -17.03
CA GLY A 37 0.53 -19.94 -16.76
C GLY A 37 1.34 -19.92 -15.46
N SER A 38 2.20 -18.91 -15.27
CA SER A 38 2.96 -18.74 -14.04
C SER A 38 2.06 -18.41 -12.85
N GLN A 39 1.00 -17.62 -13.02
CA GLN A 39 0.00 -17.42 -11.96
C GLN A 39 -0.64 -18.74 -11.52
N LYS A 40 -0.98 -19.64 -12.46
CA LYS A 40 -1.55 -20.96 -12.15
C LYS A 40 -0.57 -21.86 -11.40
N ILE A 41 0.71 -21.81 -11.78
CA ILE A 41 1.77 -22.55 -11.05
C ILE A 41 1.87 -22.01 -9.61
N LEU A 42 1.97 -20.68 -9.45
CA LEU A 42 2.04 -20.06 -8.12
C LEU A 42 0.82 -20.40 -7.26
N SER A 43 -0.40 -20.30 -7.80
CA SER A 43 -1.61 -20.59 -7.04
C SER A 43 -1.76 -22.06 -6.66
N THR A 44 -1.13 -22.97 -7.41
CA THR A 44 -1.06 -24.39 -7.06
C THR A 44 -0.09 -24.63 -5.91
N ILE A 45 1.08 -23.97 -5.92
CA ILE A 45 2.10 -24.08 -4.86
C ILE A 45 1.62 -23.42 -3.57
N TYR A 46 1.00 -22.25 -3.67
CA TYR A 46 0.55 -21.42 -2.54
C TYR A 46 -0.96 -21.51 -2.35
N ARG A 47 -1.48 -22.74 -2.37
CA ARG A 47 -2.91 -23.00 -2.17
C ARG A 47 -3.32 -22.54 -0.77
N THR A 48 -4.39 -21.74 -0.67
CA THR A 48 -4.88 -21.22 0.60
C THR A 48 -6.22 -21.85 1.00
N PRO A 49 -6.52 -21.97 2.31
CA PRO A 49 -7.84 -22.35 2.76
C PRO A 49 -8.86 -21.27 2.38
N SER A 50 -10.08 -21.69 2.05
CA SER A 50 -11.20 -20.78 1.79
C SER A 50 -11.88 -20.44 3.11
N VAL A 51 -11.73 -19.19 3.55
CA VAL A 51 -12.34 -18.65 4.77
C VAL A 51 -13.01 -17.32 4.42
N PRO A 52 -14.05 -17.33 3.57
CA PRO A 52 -14.57 -16.11 2.96
C PRO A 52 -15.08 -15.13 4.03
N ILE A 53 -14.70 -13.86 3.89
CA ILE A 53 -15.21 -12.77 4.72
C ILE A 53 -15.74 -11.64 3.84
N ASN A 54 -16.76 -10.94 4.32
CA ASN A 54 -17.29 -9.76 3.66
C ASN A 54 -16.99 -8.53 4.52
N VAL A 55 -16.20 -7.61 3.98
CA VAL A 55 -15.83 -6.37 4.67
C VAL A 55 -15.98 -5.23 3.67
N PHE A 56 -16.60 -4.13 4.09
CA PHE A 56 -16.87 -2.97 3.23
C PHE A 56 -17.60 -3.28 1.92
N GLY A 57 -18.50 -4.29 1.93
CA GLY A 57 -19.22 -4.75 0.74
C GLY A 57 -18.35 -5.48 -0.28
N LYS A 58 -17.15 -5.92 0.11
CA LYS A 58 -16.20 -6.66 -0.72
C LYS A 58 -16.01 -8.07 -0.16
N LEU A 59 -16.02 -9.06 -1.06
CA LEU A 59 -15.72 -10.45 -0.73
C LEU A 59 -14.21 -10.68 -0.78
N PHE A 60 -13.65 -11.17 0.32
CA PHE A 60 -12.27 -11.63 0.41
C PHE A 60 -12.26 -13.15 0.55
N ARG A 61 -11.32 -13.84 -0.11
CA ARG A 61 -11.21 -15.31 -0.01
C ARG A 61 -10.86 -15.81 1.39
N HIS A 62 -10.14 -14.99 2.16
CA HIS A 62 -9.72 -15.18 3.55
C HIS A 62 -9.27 -13.83 4.12
N PRO A 63 -8.99 -13.66 5.43
CA PRO A 63 -8.61 -12.35 5.98
C PRO A 63 -7.21 -11.85 5.57
N LEU A 64 -6.29 -12.77 5.24
CA LEU A 64 -4.89 -12.41 4.98
C LEU A 64 -4.69 -11.62 3.67
N GLY A 65 -4.07 -10.44 3.76
CA GLY A 65 -3.65 -9.61 2.63
C GLY A 65 -2.22 -9.10 2.76
N LEU A 66 -1.74 -8.43 1.71
CA LEU A 66 -0.42 -7.81 1.68
C LEU A 66 -0.52 -6.35 2.11
N ALA A 67 0.24 -5.97 3.13
CA ALA A 67 0.30 -4.60 3.64
C ALA A 67 1.04 -3.64 2.69
N ALA A 68 0.74 -2.34 2.81
CA ALA A 68 1.46 -1.29 2.09
C ALA A 68 2.96 -1.26 2.40
N GLY A 69 3.70 -0.63 1.48
CA GLY A 69 5.14 -0.50 1.54
C GLY A 69 5.88 -1.62 0.83
N PHE A 70 5.21 -2.74 0.49
CA PHE A 70 5.80 -3.80 -0.33
C PHE A 70 5.70 -3.46 -1.83
N ASP A 71 4.51 -3.41 -2.41
CA ASP A 71 4.33 -3.05 -3.83
C ASP A 71 4.05 -1.54 -4.00
N LYS A 72 5.08 -0.71 -3.79
CA LYS A 72 4.92 0.76 -3.74
C LYS A 72 4.39 1.38 -5.04
N SER A 73 4.74 0.78 -6.18
CA SER A 73 4.45 1.31 -7.51
C SER A 73 3.33 0.55 -8.22
N ALA A 74 2.56 -0.29 -7.52
CA ALA A 74 1.58 -1.19 -8.11
C ALA A 74 2.17 -2.02 -9.27
N SER A 75 3.40 -2.51 -9.14
CA SER A 75 4.15 -3.16 -10.22
C SER A 75 3.84 -4.65 -10.35
N ALA A 76 3.42 -5.30 -9.26
CA ALA A 76 3.22 -6.73 -9.14
C ALA A 76 1.79 -7.11 -8.71
N LEU A 77 0.82 -6.20 -8.84
CA LEU A 77 -0.58 -6.39 -8.40
C LEU A 77 -1.16 -7.78 -8.74
N SER A 78 -0.93 -8.29 -9.95
CA SER A 78 -1.46 -9.56 -10.43
C SER A 78 -0.80 -10.80 -9.81
N ALA A 79 0.39 -10.65 -9.23
CA ALA A 79 1.14 -11.75 -8.61
C ALA A 79 0.65 -12.07 -7.21
N TRP A 80 0.22 -11.07 -6.44
CA TRP A 80 -0.15 -11.25 -5.04
C TRP A 80 -1.30 -12.24 -4.82
N PRO A 81 -2.38 -12.21 -5.61
CA PRO A 81 -3.44 -13.20 -5.49
C PRO A 81 -2.99 -14.62 -5.84
N ALA A 82 -2.02 -14.76 -6.74
CA ALA A 82 -1.44 -16.04 -7.11
C ALA A 82 -0.50 -16.59 -6.03
N LEU A 83 0.09 -15.73 -5.20
CA LEU A 83 0.82 -16.13 -3.98
C LEU A 83 -0.10 -16.43 -2.79
N GLY A 84 -1.42 -16.38 -3.01
CA GLY A 84 -2.40 -16.68 -1.98
C GLY A 84 -2.88 -15.48 -1.18
N PHE A 85 -2.46 -14.24 -1.45
CA PHE A 85 -3.09 -13.09 -0.77
C PHE A 85 -4.52 -12.88 -1.25
N SER A 86 -5.45 -12.60 -0.34
CA SER A 86 -6.84 -12.37 -0.69
C SER A 86 -7.14 -10.93 -1.08
N TRP A 87 -6.25 -10.00 -0.70
CA TRP A 87 -6.26 -8.58 -1.07
C TRP A 87 -4.83 -8.02 -1.00
N VAL A 88 -4.62 -6.86 -1.62
CA VAL A 88 -3.33 -6.18 -1.64
C VAL A 88 -3.49 -4.68 -1.39
N GLU A 89 -2.64 -4.12 -0.55
CA GLU A 89 -2.47 -2.68 -0.36
C GLU A 89 -1.17 -2.23 -1.06
N TYR A 90 -1.29 -1.44 -2.13
CA TYR A 90 -0.14 -0.85 -2.82
C TYR A 90 0.09 0.59 -2.35
N GLY A 91 1.32 1.11 -2.45
CA GLY A 91 1.72 2.42 -1.90
C GLY A 91 2.65 2.32 -0.69
N GLY A 92 2.93 3.34 0.12
CA GLY A 92 2.39 4.70 0.18
C GLY A 92 2.75 5.58 -1.00
N ILE A 93 1.70 6.08 -1.65
CA ILE A 93 1.75 6.87 -2.87
C ILE A 93 1.61 8.33 -2.51
N THR A 94 2.36 9.17 -3.19
CA THR A 94 2.28 10.62 -3.08
C THR A 94 1.85 11.21 -4.41
N ARG A 95 1.36 12.45 -4.38
CA ARG A 95 0.94 13.16 -5.59
C ARG A 95 2.07 13.31 -6.59
N TYR A 96 3.24 13.66 -6.07
CA TYR A 96 4.47 13.88 -6.83
C TYR A 96 5.45 12.70 -6.67
N PRO A 97 6.28 12.40 -7.68
CA PRO A 97 7.36 11.44 -7.54
C PRO A 97 8.37 11.89 -6.48
N GLN A 98 8.93 10.93 -5.75
CA GLN A 98 10.03 11.19 -4.82
C GLN A 98 10.92 9.96 -4.63
N ASP A 99 12.23 10.19 -4.55
CA ASP A 99 13.23 9.12 -4.37
C ASP A 99 13.23 8.51 -2.97
N GLY A 100 12.64 9.20 -2.01
CA GLY A 100 12.67 8.89 -0.57
C GLY A 100 13.93 9.39 0.13
N ASN A 101 14.25 8.82 1.29
CA ASN A 101 15.45 9.20 2.04
C ASN A 101 16.72 8.52 1.48
N PRO A 102 17.94 9.03 1.77
CA PRO A 102 19.19 8.44 1.30
C PRO A 102 19.38 6.98 1.73
N LYS A 103 20.06 6.17 0.90
CA LYS A 103 20.43 4.78 1.22
C LYS A 103 21.72 4.73 2.06
N PRO A 104 21.93 3.70 2.91
CA PRO A 104 21.02 2.59 3.22
C PRO A 104 19.89 3.00 4.17
N ARG A 105 18.70 2.42 3.94
CA ARG A 105 17.44 2.83 4.58
C ARG A 105 16.49 1.69 4.92
N MET A 106 16.92 0.44 4.75
CA MET A 106 16.16 -0.74 5.14
C MET A 106 17.10 -1.82 5.69
N PHE A 107 16.83 -2.25 6.91
CA PHE A 107 17.69 -3.10 7.72
C PHE A 107 16.84 -4.25 8.27
N ARG A 108 17.31 -5.49 8.10
CA ARG A 108 16.63 -6.70 8.58
C ARG A 108 17.41 -7.30 9.74
N SER A 109 16.72 -7.71 10.80
CA SER A 109 17.27 -8.57 11.86
C SER A 109 16.62 -9.94 11.74
N ALA A 110 17.43 -10.96 11.42
CA ALA A 110 16.94 -12.33 11.32
C ALA A 110 16.64 -12.95 12.69
N VAL A 111 17.37 -12.53 13.72
CA VAL A 111 17.23 -13.01 15.10
C VAL A 111 15.92 -12.49 15.69
N ASP A 112 15.66 -11.19 15.56
CA ASP A 112 14.45 -10.55 16.10
C ASP A 112 13.22 -10.70 15.20
N GLN A 113 13.38 -11.33 14.03
CA GLN A 113 12.38 -11.35 12.97
C GLN A 113 11.81 -9.96 12.63
N ALA A 114 12.68 -8.95 12.69
CA ALA A 114 12.31 -7.55 12.63
C ALA A 114 12.91 -6.84 11.41
N LEU A 115 12.32 -5.71 11.05
CA LEU A 115 12.81 -4.83 10.00
C LEU A 115 12.68 -3.37 10.45
N ILE A 116 13.78 -2.63 10.34
CA ILE A 116 13.81 -1.18 10.54
C ILE A 116 13.95 -0.52 9.17
N ASN A 117 13.11 0.47 8.87
CA ASN A 117 13.22 1.21 7.64
C ASN A 117 13.01 2.71 7.84
N ARG A 118 13.66 3.48 6.98
CA ARG A 118 13.53 4.93 6.88
C ARG A 118 13.29 5.38 5.46
N MET A 119 12.37 4.72 4.75
CA MET A 119 12.25 4.86 3.28
C MET A 119 11.78 6.25 2.83
N GLY A 120 10.82 6.87 3.55
CA GLY A 120 10.28 8.20 3.22
C GLY A 120 9.45 8.23 1.93
N PHE A 121 8.49 7.31 1.77
CA PHE A 121 7.59 7.18 0.61
C PHE A 121 8.29 7.24 -0.76
N ASN A 122 9.34 6.43 -1.00
CA ASN A 122 9.93 6.37 -2.34
C ASN A 122 8.95 5.76 -3.37
N ASN A 123 8.49 6.56 -4.33
CA ASN A 123 7.48 6.15 -5.31
C ASN A 123 7.52 7.05 -6.56
N PRO A 124 7.02 6.57 -7.73
CA PRO A 124 7.05 7.32 -8.99
C PRO A 124 5.95 8.37 -9.13
N GLY A 125 5.14 8.62 -8.09
CA GLY A 125 4.02 9.55 -8.09
C GLY A 125 2.71 8.96 -8.63
N ALA A 126 1.60 9.54 -8.21
CA ALA A 126 0.25 9.09 -8.52
C ALA A 126 -0.04 9.00 -10.03
N LEU A 127 0.44 9.97 -10.82
CA LEU A 127 0.25 10.00 -12.28
C LEU A 127 0.87 8.77 -12.98
N ALA A 128 2.13 8.46 -12.66
CA ALA A 128 2.82 7.31 -13.26
C ALA A 128 2.18 5.97 -12.86
N ILE A 129 1.69 5.90 -11.62
CA ILE A 129 0.98 4.71 -11.10
C ILE A 129 -0.37 4.55 -11.79
N ARG A 130 -1.15 5.63 -11.94
CA ARG A 130 -2.41 5.64 -12.71
C ARG A 130 -2.19 5.12 -14.12
N ASP A 131 -1.23 5.66 -14.84
CA ASP A 131 -0.95 5.27 -16.23
C ASP A 131 -0.55 3.79 -16.34
N SER A 132 0.22 3.31 -15.36
CA SER A 132 0.57 1.88 -15.25
C SER A 132 -0.65 1.00 -14.94
N CYS A 133 -1.59 1.48 -14.12
CA CYS A 133 -2.84 0.79 -13.81
C CYS A 133 -3.78 0.73 -15.02
N ILE A 134 -3.90 1.82 -15.79
CA ILE A 134 -4.65 1.86 -17.06
C ILE A 134 -4.11 0.80 -18.03
N LYS A 135 -2.79 0.77 -18.26
CA LYS A 135 -2.14 -0.23 -19.13
C LYS A 135 -2.40 -1.66 -18.65
N ARG A 136 -2.37 -1.90 -17.33
CA ARG A 136 -2.67 -3.22 -16.76
C ARG A 136 -4.13 -3.64 -16.99
N ARG A 137 -5.09 -2.73 -16.79
CA ARG A 137 -6.51 -2.99 -17.04
C ARG A 137 -6.76 -3.32 -18.52
N ALA A 138 -6.23 -2.49 -19.43
CA ALA A 138 -6.35 -2.70 -20.87
C ALA A 138 -5.76 -4.05 -21.34
N ALA A 139 -4.69 -4.52 -20.69
CA ALA A 139 -4.10 -5.82 -20.99
C ALA A 139 -4.85 -7.02 -20.36
N GLY A 140 -5.98 -6.81 -19.68
CA GLY A 140 -6.71 -7.88 -18.98
C GLY A 140 -5.92 -8.51 -17.82
N LYS A 141 -4.98 -7.74 -17.25
CA LYS A 141 -4.05 -8.19 -16.21
C LYS A 141 -4.39 -7.63 -14.82
N TRP A 142 -5.56 -7.02 -14.63
CA TRP A 142 -5.98 -6.57 -13.30
C TRP A 142 -6.13 -7.76 -12.33
N PRO A 143 -5.71 -7.66 -11.06
CA PRO A 143 -5.86 -8.74 -10.09
C PRO A 143 -7.34 -9.13 -9.89
N GLN A 144 -7.58 -10.42 -9.68
CA GLN A 144 -8.89 -10.96 -9.25
C GLN A 144 -9.00 -10.99 -7.72
N ALA A 145 -8.67 -9.87 -7.08
CA ALA A 145 -8.71 -9.67 -5.65
C ALA A 145 -8.93 -8.18 -5.36
N PRO A 146 -9.58 -7.80 -4.25
CA PRO A 146 -9.68 -6.42 -3.83
C PRO A 146 -8.30 -5.73 -3.75
N VAL A 147 -8.24 -4.49 -4.24
CA VAL A 147 -7.02 -3.68 -4.25
C VAL A 147 -7.24 -2.43 -3.42
N ALA A 148 -6.35 -2.19 -2.45
CA ALA A 148 -6.31 -0.97 -1.67
C ALA A 148 -5.15 -0.06 -2.10
N ALA A 149 -5.39 1.26 -2.16
CA ALA A 149 -4.33 2.26 -2.33
C ALA A 149 -4.02 2.91 -0.97
N ASN A 150 -2.77 2.77 -0.53
CA ASN A 150 -2.21 3.55 0.56
C ASN A 150 -1.67 4.87 -0.02
N ILE A 151 -2.23 5.99 0.43
CA ILE A 151 -1.84 7.32 -0.03
C ILE A 151 -1.32 8.13 1.17
N GLY A 152 -0.33 9.00 0.92
CA GLY A 152 0.32 9.82 1.93
C GLY A 152 0.70 11.18 1.38
N ARG A 153 0.99 12.13 2.28
CA ARG A 153 1.47 13.46 1.89
C ARG A 153 2.82 13.39 1.17
N SER A 154 2.92 14.07 0.03
CA SER A 154 4.16 14.34 -0.69
C SER A 154 5.18 15.05 0.21
N LYS A 155 6.47 14.71 0.09
CA LYS A 155 7.53 15.35 0.89
C LYS A 155 7.69 16.84 0.60
N SER A 156 7.41 17.27 -0.63
CA SER A 156 7.48 18.67 -1.08
C SER A 156 6.30 19.54 -0.64
N VAL A 157 5.32 18.97 0.06
CA VAL A 157 4.08 19.63 0.47
C VAL A 157 4.08 19.74 1.99
N ASP A 158 3.68 20.92 2.50
CA ASP A 158 3.49 21.18 3.92
C ASP A 158 2.15 20.65 4.44
N ASN A 159 1.94 20.67 5.77
CA ASN A 159 0.70 20.16 6.36
C ASN A 159 -0.53 21.00 6.00
N ALA A 160 -0.38 22.32 5.81
CA ALA A 160 -1.48 23.19 5.42
C ALA A 160 -2.07 22.82 4.04
N ARG A 161 -1.24 22.30 3.13
CA ARG A 161 -1.66 21.82 1.81
C ARG A 161 -1.87 20.31 1.72
N ALA A 162 -1.71 19.58 2.83
CA ALA A 162 -1.92 18.14 2.87
C ALA A 162 -3.33 17.74 2.37
N PRO A 163 -4.45 18.41 2.77
CA PRO A 163 -5.78 18.03 2.29
C PRO A 163 -5.89 17.97 0.77
N THR A 164 -5.35 18.97 0.07
CA THR A 164 -5.33 19.02 -1.39
C THR A 164 -4.43 17.93 -1.99
N ASP A 165 -3.26 17.67 -1.41
CA ASP A 165 -2.32 16.65 -1.89
C ASP A 165 -2.87 15.22 -1.77
N TYR A 166 -3.56 14.91 -0.65
CA TYR A 166 -4.30 13.66 -0.49
C TYR A 166 -5.46 13.57 -1.48
N ALA A 167 -6.29 14.61 -1.61
CA ALA A 167 -7.44 14.63 -2.50
C ALA A 167 -7.06 14.47 -3.99
N GLU A 168 -5.98 15.11 -4.44
CA GLU A 168 -5.48 14.93 -5.81
C GLU A 168 -4.94 13.52 -6.04
N THR A 169 -4.18 12.96 -5.09
CA THR A 169 -3.70 11.57 -5.16
C THR A 169 -4.86 10.58 -5.20
N PHE A 170 -5.86 10.80 -4.34
CA PHE A 170 -7.09 10.02 -4.26
C PHE A 170 -7.87 10.07 -5.58
N GLY A 171 -8.10 11.26 -6.15
CA GLY A 171 -8.81 11.44 -7.41
C GLY A 171 -8.10 10.78 -8.60
N LEU A 172 -6.78 10.93 -8.70
CA LEU A 172 -5.98 10.30 -9.77
C LEU A 172 -6.04 8.77 -9.75
N LEU A 173 -6.21 8.19 -8.57
CA LEU A 173 -6.21 6.74 -8.37
C LEU A 173 -7.60 6.16 -8.15
N TYR A 174 -8.65 6.99 -8.17
CA TYR A 174 -10.00 6.59 -7.77
C TYR A 174 -10.41 5.30 -8.49
N GLU A 175 -10.37 5.28 -9.82
CA GLU A 175 -10.71 4.12 -10.68
C GLU A 175 -9.73 2.94 -10.64
N HIS A 176 -8.67 3.03 -9.83
CA HIS A 176 -7.61 2.04 -9.74
C HIS A 176 -7.48 1.42 -8.35
N SER A 177 -8.49 1.59 -7.49
CA SER A 177 -8.59 0.92 -6.20
C SER A 177 -10.04 0.62 -5.82
N ASP A 178 -10.21 -0.39 -4.97
CA ASP A 178 -11.46 -0.74 -4.31
C ASP A 178 -11.60 -0.05 -2.94
N ILE A 179 -10.48 0.21 -2.28
CA ILE A 179 -10.38 0.76 -0.92
C ILE A 179 -9.24 1.79 -0.90
N PHE A 180 -9.38 2.84 -0.10
CA PHE A 180 -8.31 3.80 0.14
C PHE A 180 -7.88 3.80 1.59
N VAL A 181 -6.58 3.92 1.82
CA VAL A 181 -5.97 4.03 3.14
C VAL A 181 -5.20 5.34 3.20
N LEU A 182 -5.65 6.28 4.03
CA LEU A 182 -4.96 7.53 4.31
C LEU A 182 -3.86 7.25 5.34
N ASN A 183 -2.61 7.45 4.93
CA ASN A 183 -1.45 7.19 5.77
C ASN A 183 -0.92 8.49 6.36
N VAL A 184 -1.23 8.72 7.63
CA VAL A 184 -0.78 9.88 8.43
C VAL A 184 0.25 9.48 9.49
N SER A 185 0.75 8.24 9.47
CA SER A 185 1.51 7.63 10.57
C SER A 185 2.98 7.37 10.28
N SER A 186 3.43 7.54 9.03
CA SER A 186 4.83 7.28 8.65
C SER A 186 5.81 8.12 9.51
N PRO A 187 6.74 7.49 10.26
CA PRO A 187 7.78 8.20 11.01
C PRO A 187 8.87 8.81 10.11
N ASN A 188 8.84 8.49 8.81
CA ASN A 188 9.94 8.74 7.88
C ASN A 188 9.76 9.99 7.03
N THR A 189 8.68 10.73 7.26
CA THR A 189 8.32 11.98 6.60
C THR A 189 8.15 13.05 7.68
N PRO A 190 9.05 14.05 7.78
CA PRO A 190 8.96 15.08 8.81
C PRO A 190 7.60 15.79 8.84
N GLY A 191 7.05 15.98 10.03
CA GLY A 191 5.77 16.61 10.30
C GLY A 191 4.54 15.80 9.90
N LEU A 192 4.67 14.60 9.32
CA LEU A 192 3.49 13.85 8.86
C LEU A 192 2.59 13.41 10.02
N ARG A 193 3.17 13.04 11.16
CA ARG A 193 2.41 12.57 12.33
C ARG A 193 1.57 13.67 12.99
N GLU A 194 1.90 14.94 12.74
CA GLU A 194 1.10 16.10 13.18
C GLU A 194 -0.26 16.13 12.46
N LEU A 195 -0.39 15.48 11.29
CA LEU A 195 -1.70 15.33 10.62
C LEU A 195 -2.67 14.41 11.38
N GLN A 196 -2.24 13.79 12.48
CA GLN A 196 -3.11 13.03 13.37
C GLN A 196 -3.84 13.92 14.39
N GLU A 197 -3.54 15.23 14.45
CA GLU A 197 -4.32 16.20 15.21
C GLU A 197 -5.71 16.41 14.58
N ASP A 198 -6.71 16.65 15.44
CA ASP A 198 -8.14 16.60 15.07
C ASP A 198 -8.53 17.49 13.88
N ASP A 199 -8.05 18.74 13.84
CA ASP A 199 -8.36 19.67 12.74
C ASP A 199 -7.72 19.22 11.42
N HIS A 200 -6.45 18.81 11.48
CA HIS A 200 -5.72 18.36 10.30
C HIS A 200 -6.31 17.08 9.70
N ILE A 201 -6.65 16.10 10.55
CA ILE A 201 -7.23 14.85 10.03
C ILE A 201 -8.62 15.08 9.45
N ARG A 202 -9.43 15.96 10.07
CA ARG A 202 -10.75 16.34 9.56
C ARG A 202 -10.64 16.95 8.17
N ASP A 203 -9.74 17.92 7.99
CA ASP A 203 -9.55 18.57 6.69
C ASP A 203 -9.11 17.59 5.60
N VAL A 204 -8.17 16.69 5.92
CA VAL A 204 -7.69 15.66 4.99
C VAL A 204 -8.82 14.71 4.60
N VAL A 205 -9.59 14.20 5.57
CA VAL A 205 -10.69 13.28 5.31
C VAL A 205 -11.80 13.96 4.52
N SER A 206 -12.26 15.15 4.93
CA SER A 206 -13.31 15.88 4.22
C SER A 206 -12.91 16.20 2.78
N ALA A 207 -11.62 16.52 2.51
CA ALA A 207 -11.14 16.73 1.14
C ALA A 207 -11.24 15.46 0.29
N CYS A 208 -10.86 14.30 0.81
CA CYS A 208 -11.03 13.01 0.11
C CYS A 208 -12.51 12.62 -0.04
N VAL A 209 -13.35 12.89 0.96
CA VAL A 209 -14.80 12.62 0.91
C VAL A 209 -15.46 13.42 -0.21
N ARG A 210 -15.15 14.72 -0.36
CA ARG A 210 -15.65 15.53 -1.48
C ARG A 210 -15.30 14.95 -2.84
N VAL A 211 -14.08 14.44 -3.01
CA VAL A 211 -13.68 13.76 -4.25
C VAL A 211 -14.46 12.46 -4.43
N ARG A 212 -14.65 11.67 -3.37
CA ARG A 212 -15.44 10.43 -3.41
C ARG A 212 -16.89 10.69 -3.81
N GLU A 213 -17.53 11.72 -3.27
CA GLU A 213 -18.92 12.10 -3.57
C GLU A 213 -19.09 12.63 -5.00
N SER A 214 -18.04 13.22 -5.56
CA SER A 214 -18.02 13.68 -6.95
C SER A 214 -17.80 12.55 -7.97
N ASN A 215 -17.56 11.32 -7.52
CA ASN A 215 -17.32 10.16 -8.38
C ASN A 215 -18.37 9.05 -8.14
N SER A 216 -18.60 8.23 -9.15
CA SER A 216 -19.51 7.08 -9.04
C SER A 216 -18.88 5.92 -8.27
N GLY A 217 -19.70 5.16 -7.54
CA GLY A 217 -19.27 4.00 -6.77
C GLY A 217 -18.45 4.41 -5.53
N THR A 218 -19.13 4.52 -4.39
CA THR A 218 -18.52 4.91 -3.10
C THR A 218 -17.43 3.94 -2.67
N LYS A 219 -16.21 4.45 -2.46
CA LYS A 219 -15.04 3.66 -2.02
C LYS A 219 -14.77 3.89 -0.53
N PRO A 220 -14.56 2.82 0.27
CA PRO A 220 -14.19 2.95 1.67
C PRO A 220 -12.88 3.74 1.83
N ILE A 221 -12.86 4.62 2.82
CA ILE A 221 -11.68 5.38 3.23
C ILE A 221 -11.32 4.91 4.64
N LEU A 222 -10.10 4.41 4.80
CA LEU A 222 -9.55 3.93 6.07
C LEU A 222 -8.43 4.87 6.50
N LEU A 223 -8.20 4.95 7.81
CA LEU A 223 -7.10 5.69 8.39
C LEU A 223 -6.05 4.74 8.95
N LYS A 224 -4.77 5.00 8.65
CA LYS A 224 -3.64 4.23 9.19
C LYS A 224 -2.89 5.05 10.22
N LEU A 225 -3.14 4.75 11.50
CA LEU A 225 -2.59 5.45 12.66
C LEU A 225 -1.27 4.86 13.14
N SER A 226 -0.50 5.68 13.86
CA SER A 226 0.76 5.25 14.48
C SER A 226 0.47 4.41 15.73
N PRO A 227 1.19 3.29 15.96
CA PRO A 227 1.10 2.56 17.22
C PRO A 227 1.72 3.34 18.39
N ASP A 228 2.46 4.42 18.12
CA ASP A 228 3.11 5.28 19.12
C ASP A 228 2.17 6.39 19.65
N LEU A 229 0.89 6.41 19.29
CA LEU A 229 -0.08 7.37 19.83
C LEU A 229 -0.62 6.88 21.18
N ASP A 230 -0.83 7.81 22.10
CA ASP A 230 -1.64 7.56 23.30
C ASP A 230 -3.09 7.22 22.92
N ASP A 231 -3.74 6.36 23.70
CA ASP A 231 -5.09 5.86 23.42
C ASP A 231 -6.11 7.01 23.27
N ASP A 232 -6.03 8.03 24.13
CA ASP A 232 -6.92 9.20 24.06
C ASP A 232 -6.73 9.99 22.77
N VAL A 233 -5.48 10.17 22.32
CA VAL A 233 -5.15 10.85 21.07
C VAL A 233 -5.64 10.02 19.87
N MET A 234 -5.47 8.70 19.93
CA MET A 234 -5.96 7.79 18.89
C MET A 234 -7.49 7.85 18.76
N LEU A 235 -8.21 7.88 19.88
CA LEU A 235 -9.66 8.00 19.90
C LEU A 235 -10.13 9.36 19.40
N SER A 236 -9.47 10.46 19.80
CA SER A 236 -9.80 11.82 19.33
C SER A 236 -9.62 11.93 17.81
N CYS A 237 -8.46 11.51 17.31
CA CYS A 237 -8.14 11.48 15.87
C CYS A 237 -9.17 10.67 15.08
N SER A 238 -9.54 9.50 15.61
CA SER A 238 -10.56 8.64 14.98
C SER A 238 -11.95 9.29 14.99
N GLY A 239 -12.33 9.95 16.08
CA GLY A 239 -13.59 10.68 16.18
C GLY A 239 -13.67 11.86 15.23
N ALA A 240 -12.57 12.61 15.09
CA ALA A 240 -12.45 13.71 14.13
C ALA A 240 -12.58 13.21 12.68
N ALA A 241 -11.92 12.10 12.34
CA ALA A 241 -12.02 11.47 11.02
C ALA A 241 -13.43 10.95 10.71
N LEU A 242 -14.17 10.44 11.71
CA LEU A 242 -15.55 9.97 11.55
C LEU A 242 -16.56 11.11 11.38
N SER A 243 -16.22 12.31 11.84
CA SER A 243 -17.07 13.50 11.79
C SER A 243 -16.87 14.37 10.53
N ALA A 244 -15.98 13.93 9.63
CA ALA A 244 -15.48 14.66 8.45
C ALA A 244 -16.24 14.33 7.17
#